data_AF-A0A7C4XLS2-F1
#
_entry.id   AF-A0A7C4XLS2-F1
#
_cell.length_a   1.000
_cell.length_b   1.000
_cell.length_c   1.000
_cell.angle_alpha   90.00
_cell.angle_beta   90.00
_cell.angle_gamma   90.00
#
_symmetry.space_group_name_H-M   'P 1'
#
loop_
_entity.id
_entity.type
_entity.pdbx_description
1 polymer ?
#
loop_
_entity_poly.entity_id
_entity_poly.type
_entity_poly.pdbx_seq_one_letter_code
_entity_poly.pdbx_strand_id
1 'polypeptide(L)'
;MSLFRILFWLAIIVLLLPTDNQRQEQVIGTVTAAFERAVTFCDRNPSTCAEASQLWATFVRKAEFGIDLASRMIRERMASAPQVGTGVSQVGFEPDRERGTLSNADLAPQWRGPNVRDTY
;
A
#
# COMPACT_ATOMS: atom_id res chain seq x y z
N MET A 1 -15.82 -0.71 10.32
CA MET A 1 -15.50 -1.79 11.30
C MET A 1 -14.61 -2.91 10.77
N SER A 2 -14.53 -3.21 9.46
CA SER A 2 -13.67 -4.30 8.95
C SER A 2 -12.16 -3.99 8.96
N LEU A 3 -11.77 -2.74 8.68
CA LEU A 3 -10.36 -2.32 8.69
C LEU A 3 -9.68 -2.55 10.03
N PHE A 4 -10.33 -2.18 11.14
CA PHE A 4 -9.80 -2.42 12.48
C PHE A 4 -9.63 -3.91 12.79
N ARG A 5 -10.52 -4.77 12.27
CA ARG A 5 -10.38 -6.22 12.43
C ARG A 5 -9.17 -6.73 11.64
N ILE A 6 -9.00 -6.27 10.41
CA ILE A 6 -7.84 -6.64 9.57
C ILE A 6 -6.53 -6.16 10.21
N LEU A 7 -6.48 -4.91 10.65
CA LEU A 7 -5.31 -4.35 11.33
C LEU A 7 -4.99 -5.09 12.63
N PHE A 8 -6.01 -5.45 13.41
CA PHE A 8 -5.85 -6.25 14.62
C PHE A 8 -5.23 -7.62 14.32
N TRP A 9 -5.74 -8.32 13.31
CA TRP A 9 -5.18 -9.61 12.90
C TRP A 9 -3.75 -9.48 12.34
N LEU A 10 -3.48 -8.45 11.54
CA LEU A 10 -2.13 -8.19 11.05
C LEU A 10 -1.15 -7.89 12.19
N ALA A 11 -1.56 -7.10 13.18
CA ALA A 11 -0.74 -6.80 14.35
C ALA A 11 -0.43 -8.08 15.15
N ILE A 12 -1.42 -8.96 15.34
CA ILE A 12 -1.20 -10.27 15.97
C ILE A 12 -0.17 -11.09 15.19
N ILE A 13 -0.30 -11.17 13.86
CA ILE A 13 0.64 -11.94 13.02
C ILE A 13 2.06 -11.40 13.17
N VAL A 14 2.24 -10.08 13.09
CA VAL A 14 3.55 -9.43 13.24
C VAL A 14 4.13 -9.66 14.64
N LEU A 15 3.29 -9.61 15.68
CA LEU A 15 3.72 -9.90 17.05
C LEU A 15 4.13 -11.36 17.25
N LEU A 16 3.48 -12.29 16.53
CA LEU A 16 3.77 -13.72 16.63
C LEU A 16 4.99 -14.15 15.81
N LEU A 17 5.45 -13.31 14.87
CA LEU A 17 6.65 -13.60 14.10
C LEU A 17 7.89 -13.55 15.03
N PRO A 18 8.65 -14.64 15.16
CA PRO A 18 9.85 -14.64 15.98
C PRO A 18 10.89 -13.70 15.36
N THR A 19 11.37 -12.75 16.15
CA THR A 19 12.48 -11.84 15.79
C THR A 19 13.85 -12.39 16.18
N ASP A 20 13.89 -13.51 16.91
CA ASP A 20 15.12 -14.16 17.38
C ASP A 20 15.44 -15.39 16.52
N ASN A 21 16.68 -15.45 16.01
CA ASN A 21 17.15 -16.52 15.13
C ASN A 21 17.06 -17.91 15.78
N GLN A 22 17.27 -18.04 17.10
CA GLN A 22 17.16 -19.34 17.77
C GLN A 22 15.71 -19.81 17.90
N ARG A 23 14.78 -18.88 18.12
CA ARG A 23 13.35 -19.22 18.15
C ARG A 23 12.82 -19.53 16.76
N GLN A 24 13.43 -18.97 15.72
CA GLN A 24 13.05 -19.21 14.34
C GLN A 24 13.30 -20.68 13.94
N GLU A 25 14.41 -21.29 14.34
CA GLU A 25 14.70 -22.71 14.04
C GLU A 25 13.67 -23.66 14.68
N GLN A 26 13.26 -23.38 15.93
CA GLN A 26 12.23 -24.19 16.62
C GLN A 26 10.86 -24.06 15.96
N VAL A 27 10.49 -22.85 15.52
CA VAL A 27 9.22 -22.61 14.81
C VAL A 27 9.26 -23.23 13.42
N ILE A 28 10.39 -23.21 12.72
CA ILE A 28 10.54 -23.91 11.45
C ILE A 28 10.36 -25.43 11.66
N GLY A 29 10.95 -26.00 12.72
CA GLY A 29 10.78 -27.42 13.06
C GLY A 29 9.34 -27.84 13.35
N THR A 30 8.52 -26.98 13.96
CA THR A 30 7.10 -27.29 14.18
C THR A 30 6.29 -27.18 12.89
N VAL A 31 6.63 -26.23 12.04
CA VAL A 31 6.02 -26.06 10.71
C VAL A 31 6.33 -27.26 9.82
N THR A 32 7.57 -27.75 9.78
CA THR A 32 7.94 -28.93 8.98
C THR A 32 7.17 -30.17 9.42
N ALA A 33 7.01 -30.39 10.73
CA ALA A 33 6.20 -31.49 11.24
C ALA A 33 4.70 -31.34 10.90
N ALA A 34 4.17 -30.12 10.77
CA ALA A 34 2.81 -29.89 10.31
C ALA A 34 2.67 -30.19 8.81
N PHE A 35 3.67 -29.81 8.00
CA PHE A 35 3.72 -30.16 6.58
C PHE A 35 3.72 -31.67 6.35
N GLU A 36 4.53 -32.41 7.10
CA GLU A 36 4.58 -33.86 7.00
C GLU A 36 3.21 -34.51 7.24
N ARG A 37 2.45 -34.00 8.22
CA ARG A 37 1.07 -34.44 8.47
C ARG A 37 0.12 -34.08 7.32
N ALA A 38 0.27 -32.91 6.73
CA ALA A 38 -0.53 -32.50 5.58
C ALA A 38 -0.25 -33.38 4.36
N VAL A 39 1.01 -33.69 4.08
CA VAL A 39 1.40 -34.61 3.00
C VAL A 39 0.83 -36.00 3.26
N THR A 40 0.99 -36.52 4.48
CA THR A 40 0.43 -37.83 4.86
C THR A 40 -1.11 -37.86 4.72
N PHE A 41 -1.78 -36.75 4.99
CA PHE A 41 -3.23 -36.64 4.80
C PHE A 41 -3.60 -36.69 3.31
N CYS A 42 -2.84 -36.00 2.45
CA CYS A 42 -3.04 -36.02 1.01
C CYS A 42 -2.80 -37.39 0.39
N ASP A 43 -1.80 -38.14 0.87
CA ASP A 43 -1.59 -39.53 0.44
C ASP A 43 -2.80 -40.42 0.73
N ARG A 44 -3.50 -40.17 1.85
CA ARG A 44 -4.71 -40.91 2.24
C ARG A 44 -6.00 -40.39 1.62
N ASN A 45 -6.01 -39.14 1.14
CA ASN A 45 -7.21 -38.48 0.60
C ASN A 45 -6.86 -37.71 -0.70
N PRO A 46 -6.56 -38.42 -1.79
CA PRO A 46 -6.05 -37.80 -3.02
C PRO A 46 -7.08 -36.88 -3.70
N SER A 47 -8.37 -37.22 -3.67
CA SER A 47 -9.43 -36.41 -4.28
C SER A 47 -9.59 -35.05 -3.59
N THR A 48 -9.66 -35.04 -2.26
CA THR A 48 -9.77 -33.80 -1.47
C THR A 48 -8.57 -32.90 -1.68
N CYS A 49 -7.36 -33.48 -1.74
CA CYS A 49 -6.15 -32.71 -1.97
C CYS A 49 -6.09 -32.14 -3.40
N ALA A 50 -6.60 -32.88 -4.41
CA ALA A 50 -6.71 -32.38 -5.78
C ALA A 50 -7.66 -31.17 -5.89
N GLU A 51 -8.84 -31.23 -5.28
CA GLU A 51 -9.78 -30.10 -5.24
C GLU A 51 -9.19 -28.90 -4.49
N ALA A 52 -8.58 -29.14 -3.33
CA ALA A 52 -7.91 -28.10 -2.55
C ALA A 52 -6.78 -27.41 -3.33
N SER A 53 -6.01 -28.17 -4.11
CA SER A 53 -4.89 -27.64 -4.91
C SER A 53 -5.34 -26.64 -5.97
N GLN A 54 -6.51 -26.84 -6.57
CA GLN A 54 -7.07 -25.95 -7.60
C GLN A 54 -7.48 -24.60 -6.97
N LEU A 55 -8.15 -24.65 -5.82
CA LEU A 55 -8.53 -23.45 -5.08
C LEU A 55 -7.30 -22.70 -4.57
N TRP A 56 -6.32 -23.43 -4.05
CA TRP A 56 -5.07 -22.88 -3.56
C TRP A 56 -4.28 -22.19 -4.67
N ALA A 57 -4.17 -22.77 -5.85
CA ALA A 57 -3.49 -22.16 -7.00
C ALA A 57 -4.08 -20.79 -7.37
N THR A 58 -5.42 -20.67 -7.32
CA THR A 58 -6.09 -19.38 -7.58
C THR A 58 -5.77 -18.34 -6.50
N PHE A 59 -5.74 -18.78 -5.23
CA PHE A 59 -5.37 -17.92 -4.12
C PHE A 59 -3.92 -17.41 -4.25
N VAL A 60 -2.97 -18.31 -4.54
CA VAL A 60 -1.56 -17.97 -4.77
C VAL A 60 -1.43 -16.95 -5.89
N ARG A 61 -2.13 -17.15 -7.00
CA ARG A 61 -2.08 -16.20 -8.12
C ARG A 61 -2.57 -14.80 -7.75
N LYS A 62 -3.61 -14.71 -6.93
CA LYS A 62 -4.11 -13.42 -6.40
C LYS A 62 -3.12 -12.80 -5.41
N ALA A 63 -2.46 -13.62 -4.58
CA ALA A 63 -1.43 -13.15 -3.66
C ALA A 63 -0.20 -12.60 -4.41
N GLU A 64 0.29 -13.29 -5.43
CA GLU A 64 1.37 -12.83 -6.31
C GLU A 64 1.05 -11.46 -6.91
N PHE A 65 -0.14 -11.32 -7.49
CA PHE A 65 -0.61 -10.05 -8.05
C PHE A 65 -0.69 -8.94 -6.99
N GLY A 66 -1.24 -9.25 -5.81
CA GLY A 66 -1.36 -8.30 -4.72
C GLY A 66 0.00 -7.80 -4.21
N ILE A 67 0.99 -8.71 -4.09
CA ILE A 67 2.36 -8.38 -3.70
C ILE A 67 3.02 -7.51 -4.76
N ASP A 68 2.91 -7.87 -6.04
CA ASP A 68 3.48 -7.08 -7.13
C ASP A 68 2.88 -5.67 -7.15
N LEU A 69 1.55 -5.56 -7.09
CA LEU A 69 0.84 -4.28 -7.04
C LEU A 69 1.28 -3.43 -5.83
N ALA A 70 1.28 -4.00 -4.62
CA ALA A 70 1.73 -3.30 -3.42
C ALA A 70 3.18 -2.82 -3.57
N SER A 71 4.06 -3.66 -4.11
CA SER A 71 5.47 -3.31 -4.32
C SER A 71 5.65 -2.18 -5.32
N ARG A 72 4.84 -2.14 -6.40
CA ARG A 72 4.82 -1.05 -7.38
C ARG A 72 4.36 0.25 -6.74
N MET A 73 3.25 0.24 -6.00
CA MET A 73 2.76 1.42 -5.30
C MET A 73 3.80 1.97 -4.31
N ILE A 74 4.46 1.11 -3.55
CA ILE A 74 5.53 1.52 -2.62
C ILE A 74 6.68 2.17 -3.39
N ARG A 75 7.14 1.54 -4.49
CA ARG A 75 8.22 2.09 -5.33
C ARG A 75 7.83 3.44 -5.95
N GLU A 76 6.62 3.57 -6.48
CA GLU A 76 6.11 4.81 -7.05
C GLU A 76 6.05 5.92 -5.99
N ARG A 77 5.57 5.62 -4.79
CA ARG A 77 5.53 6.57 -3.65
C ARG A 77 6.92 6.95 -3.15
N MET A 78 7.88 6.04 -3.17
CA MET A 78 9.27 6.34 -2.83
C MET A 78 9.97 7.16 -3.93
N ALA A 79 9.69 6.87 -5.21
CA ALA A 79 10.23 7.62 -6.35
C ALA A 79 9.63 9.03 -6.47
N SER A 80 8.39 9.21 -6.01
CA SER A 80 7.71 10.51 -5.91
C SER A 80 7.85 11.16 -4.53
N ALA A 81 8.62 10.56 -3.61
CA ALA A 81 8.98 11.21 -2.36
C ALA A 81 9.87 12.42 -2.69
N PRO A 82 9.52 13.64 -2.26
CA PRO A 82 10.45 14.75 -2.34
C PRO A 82 11.69 14.33 -1.53
N GLN A 83 12.87 14.57 -2.06
CA GLN A 83 14.10 14.50 -1.27
C GLN A 83 13.86 15.39 -0.05
N VAL A 84 13.68 14.80 1.14
CA VAL A 84 13.78 15.52 2.40
C VAL A 84 15.27 15.77 2.60
N GLY A 85 15.82 16.64 1.76
CA GLY A 85 17.01 17.38 2.09
C GLY A 85 16.64 18.26 3.27
N THR A 86 17.43 18.18 4.33
CA THR A 86 17.56 19.24 5.32
C THR A 86 17.95 20.53 4.58
N GLY A 87 16.93 21.23 4.10
CA GLY A 87 17.06 22.42 3.28
C GLY A 87 15.69 23.06 3.18
N VAL A 88 15.45 24.04 4.04
CA VAL A 88 14.29 24.92 3.96
C VAL A 88 14.28 25.51 2.55
N SER A 89 13.34 25.09 1.71
CA SER A 89 13.10 25.67 0.40
C SER A 89 11.62 25.56 0.07
N GLN A 90 11.11 26.70 -0.38
CA GLN A 90 9.70 27.06 -0.42
C GLN A 90 8.88 26.13 -1.29
N VAL A 91 7.68 25.80 -0.79
CA VAL A 91 6.63 25.10 -1.52
C VAL A 91 6.13 26.01 -2.65
N GLY A 92 6.64 25.79 -3.86
CA GLY A 92 5.97 26.21 -5.08
C GLY A 92 4.79 25.27 -5.32
N PHE A 93 3.62 25.66 -4.82
CA PHE A 93 2.36 24.98 -5.09
C PHE A 93 1.93 25.35 -6.50
N GLU A 94 2.03 24.43 -7.46
CA GLU A 94 1.37 24.58 -8.76
C GLU A 94 -0.02 23.94 -8.65
N PRO A 95 -1.11 24.73 -8.63
CA PRO A 95 -2.44 24.18 -8.45
C PRO A 95 -2.98 23.63 -9.78
N ASP A 96 -3.35 22.36 -9.72
CA ASP A 96 -4.65 21.82 -10.14
C ASP A 96 -5.21 22.34 -11.49
N ARG A 97 -4.90 21.61 -12.58
CA ARG A 97 -5.54 21.77 -13.90
C ARG A 97 -6.84 20.95 -14.04
N GLU A 98 -7.58 20.67 -12.95
CA GLU A 98 -8.79 19.82 -13.06
C GLU A 98 -10.14 20.49 -12.77
N ARG A 99 -10.26 21.84 -12.70
CA ARG A 99 -11.60 22.48 -12.51
C ARG A 99 -11.95 23.73 -13.30
N GLY A 100 -11.27 24.01 -14.42
CA GLY A 100 -11.68 25.06 -15.36
C GLY A 100 -10.59 25.43 -16.36
N THR A 101 -10.97 26.14 -17.42
CA THR A 101 -10.03 26.69 -18.42
C THR A 101 -9.45 28.04 -18.02
N LEU A 102 -9.80 28.56 -16.84
CA LEU A 102 -9.32 29.84 -16.34
C LEU A 102 -7.95 29.66 -15.69
N SER A 103 -6.98 30.44 -16.14
CA SER A 103 -5.67 30.56 -15.50
C SER A 103 -5.73 31.53 -14.31
N ASN A 104 -4.74 31.47 -13.41
CA ASN A 104 -4.64 32.43 -12.31
C ASN A 104 -4.56 33.90 -12.78
N ALA A 105 -4.07 34.15 -14.00
CA ALA A 105 -4.04 35.48 -14.57
C ALA A 105 -5.45 36.00 -14.92
N ASP A 106 -6.38 35.10 -15.28
CA ASP A 106 -7.76 35.44 -15.63
C ASP A 106 -8.60 35.83 -14.39
N LEU A 107 -8.14 35.46 -13.20
CA LEU A 107 -8.78 35.80 -11.92
C LEU A 107 -8.38 37.19 -11.41
N ALA A 108 -7.45 37.88 -12.06
CA ALA A 108 -7.05 39.21 -11.64
C ALA A 108 -8.18 40.24 -11.95
N PRO A 109 -8.59 41.07 -10.98
CA PRO A 109 -9.62 42.08 -11.23
C PRO A 109 -9.07 43.16 -12.17
N GLN A 110 -9.46 43.10 -13.45
CA GLN A 110 -9.06 44.07 -14.48
C GLN A 110 -9.77 45.42 -14.37
N TRP A 111 -10.91 45.48 -13.67
CA TRP A 111 -11.67 46.72 -13.56
C TRP A 111 -11.11 47.59 -12.42
N ARG A 112 -10.46 48.70 -12.80
CA ARG A 112 -10.22 49.82 -11.89
C ARG A 112 -11.31 50.87 -12.12
N GLY A 113 -12.05 51.19 -11.06
CA GLY A 113 -13.03 52.28 -11.11
C GLY A 113 -12.36 53.64 -11.42
N PRO A 114 -13.14 54.65 -11.82
CA PRO A 114 -12.60 55.97 -12.14
C PRO A 114 -11.79 56.52 -10.97
N ASN A 115 -10.56 56.97 -11.23
CA ASN A 115 -9.75 57.66 -10.23
C ASN A 115 -10.43 58.99 -9.89
N VAL A 116 -11.17 59.05 -8.78
CA VAL A 116 -11.63 60.32 -8.20
C VAL A 116 -10.47 60.94 -7.44
N ARG A 117 -9.48 61.42 -8.19
CA ARG A 117 -8.51 62.39 -7.74
C ARG A 117 -8.30 63.31 -8.92
N ASP A 118 -9.15 64.32 -8.98
CA ASP A 118 -8.86 65.66 -9.48
C ASP A 118 -10.18 66.43 -9.50
N THR A 119 -10.45 67.22 -8.45
CA THR A 119 -10.58 68.68 -8.61
C THR A 119 -10.72 69.38 -7.26
N TYR A 120 -10.06 70.53 -7.23
CA TYR A 120 -9.82 71.50 -6.18
C TYR A 120 -11.10 72.19 -5.69
#